data_AF-A0A7T0PCK6-F1
#
_entry.id   AF-A0A7T0PCK6-F1
#
_cell.length_a   1.000
_cell.length_b   1.000
_cell.length_c   1.000
_cell.angle_alpha   90.00
_cell.angle_beta   90.00
_cell.angle_gamma   90.00
#
_symmetry.space_group_name_H-M   'P 1'
#
loop_
_entity.id
_entity.type
_entity.pdbx_description
1 polymer ?
#
loop_
_entity_poly.entity_id
_entity_poly.type
_entity_poly.pdbx_seq_one_letter_code
_entity_poly.pdbx_strand_id
1 'polypeptide(L)'
;MLDEMVEYRKLYNDLRVYAVQVPDPYDNVVMSDQGYDMDPGDAFVGLIYPLIDGDVILPDELMDRLRAEIPEDPYWAPQFRRLEKAQKKLRRKATSVA
;
A
#
# COMPACT_ATOMS: atom_id res chain seq x y z
N MET A 1 -3.84 21.49 -4.71
CA MET A 1 -2.37 21.46 -4.69
C MET A 1 -1.79 21.27 -3.29
N LEU A 2 -1.90 22.22 -2.34
CA LEU A 2 -1.38 22.00 -0.97
C LEU A 2 -2.16 20.93 -0.19
N ASP A 3 -3.50 20.96 -0.26
CA ASP A 3 -4.35 20.00 0.47
C ASP A 3 -4.21 18.56 -0.08
N GLU A 4 -4.09 18.41 -1.41
CA GLU A 4 -3.83 17.12 -2.07
C GLU A 4 -2.47 16.52 -1.64
N MET A 5 -1.42 17.35 -1.55
CA MET A 5 -0.10 16.89 -1.08
C MET A 5 -0.11 16.46 0.40
N VAL A 6 -0.96 17.09 1.22
CA VAL A 6 -1.11 16.72 2.64
C VAL A 6 -1.83 15.38 2.79
N GLU A 7 -2.93 15.17 2.05
CA GLU A 7 -3.66 13.90 2.08
C GLU A 7 -2.83 12.74 1.51
N TYR A 8 -2.07 13.00 0.45
CA TYR A 8 -1.15 12.03 -0.14
C TYR A 8 -0.09 11.56 0.86
N ARG A 9 0.54 12.51 1.56
CA ARG A 9 1.57 12.22 2.58
C ARG A 9 0.99 11.49 3.79
N LYS A 10 -0.24 11.81 4.18
CA LYS A 10 -0.93 11.10 5.26
C LYS A 10 -1.22 9.66 4.87
N LEU A 11 -1.74 9.44 3.66
CA LEU A 11 -2.01 8.10 3.15
C LEU A 11 -0.74 7.24 3.05
N TYR A 12 0.37 7.82 2.62
CA TYR A 12 1.69 7.18 2.63
C TYR A 12 2.10 6.74 4.04
N ASN A 13 2.04 7.66 5.01
CA ASN A 13 2.42 7.37 6.40
C ASN A 13 1.53 6.29 7.02
N ASP A 14 0.23 6.33 6.76
CA ASP A 14 -0.73 5.34 7.25
C ASP A 14 -0.41 3.95 6.69
N LEU A 15 -0.08 3.84 5.40
CA LEU A 15 0.38 2.60 4.79
C LEU A 15 1.71 2.10 5.35
N ARG A 16 2.66 3.03 5.54
CA ARG A 16 4.01 2.72 6.02
C ARG A 16 3.97 2.00 7.37
N VAL A 17 3.06 2.39 8.27
CA VAL A 17 2.86 1.72 9.57
C VAL A 17 2.63 0.21 9.40
N TYR A 18 1.95 -0.23 8.34
CA TYR A 18 1.72 -1.65 8.07
C TYR A 18 2.87 -2.28 7.29
N ALA A 19 3.40 -1.58 6.29
CA ALA A 19 4.44 -2.12 5.41
C ALA A 19 5.72 -2.48 6.19
N VAL A 20 6.13 -1.66 7.17
CA VAL A 20 7.32 -1.92 8.01
C VAL A 20 7.19 -3.17 8.89
N GLN A 21 5.98 -3.71 9.06
CA GLN A 21 5.74 -4.90 9.88
C GLN A 21 5.92 -6.19 9.07
N VAL A 22 5.99 -6.10 7.74
CA VAL A 22 6.11 -7.25 6.86
C VAL A 22 7.58 -7.45 6.47
N PRO A 23 8.11 -8.69 6.49
CA PRO A 23 9.43 -8.97 5.94
C PRO A 23 9.53 -8.53 4.48
N ASP A 24 10.48 -7.64 4.20
CA ASP A 24 10.67 -7.05 2.88
C ASP A 24 12.05 -7.41 2.31
N PRO A 25 12.17 -8.56 1.63
CA PRO A 25 13.47 -9.09 1.19
C PRO A 25 14.16 -8.26 0.10
N TYR A 26 13.47 -7.25 -0.44
CA TYR A 26 13.99 -6.37 -1.48
C TYR A 26 14.20 -4.93 -1.00
N ASP A 27 14.08 -4.67 0.32
CA ASP A 27 14.26 -3.36 0.94
C ASP A 27 13.38 -2.24 0.31
N ASN A 28 12.23 -2.60 -0.29
CA ASN A 28 11.31 -1.66 -0.94
C ASN A 28 10.84 -0.53 -0.01
N VAL A 29 10.54 -0.83 1.26
CA VAL A 29 10.12 0.16 2.26
C VAL A 29 11.25 1.15 2.54
N VAL A 30 12.49 0.66 2.63
CA VAL A 30 13.66 1.50 2.89
C VAL A 30 13.97 2.38 1.68
N MET A 31 13.89 1.83 0.46
CA MET A 31 14.08 2.61 -0.78
C MET A 31 13.02 3.71 -0.92
N SER A 32 11.76 3.38 -0.59
CA SER A 32 10.65 4.32 -0.56
C SER A 32 10.88 5.45 0.47
N ASP A 33 11.30 5.12 1.68
CA ASP A 33 11.56 6.09 2.76
C ASP A 33 12.73 7.03 2.49
N GLN A 34 13.77 6.54 1.79
CA GLN A 34 14.97 7.33 1.49
C GLN A 34 14.75 8.35 0.37
N GLY A 35 13.58 8.35 -0.27
CA GLY A 35 13.25 9.29 -1.34
C GLY A 35 14.14 9.09 -2.57
N TYR A 36 14.64 7.88 -2.80
CA TYR A 36 15.34 7.55 -4.05
C TYR A 36 14.44 7.80 -5.27
N ASP A 37 13.11 7.71 -5.07
CA ASP A 37 12.11 8.09 -6.06
C ASP A 37 11.45 9.43 -5.67
N MET A 38 11.69 10.45 -6.49
CA MET A 38 10.99 11.73 -6.41
C MET A 38 9.54 11.64 -6.93
N ASP A 39 9.15 10.49 -7.50
CA ASP A 39 7.79 10.20 -7.93
C ASP A 39 6.98 9.64 -6.76
N PRO A 40 5.90 10.32 -6.34
CA PRO A 40 5.04 9.84 -5.28
C PRO A 40 4.50 8.42 -5.54
N GLY A 41 4.21 8.07 -6.79
CA GLY A 41 3.67 6.76 -7.19
C GLY A 41 4.63 5.60 -6.92
N ASP A 42 5.93 5.78 -7.20
CA ASP A 42 6.97 4.79 -6.91
C ASP A 42 7.12 4.56 -5.40
N ALA A 43 7.07 5.64 -4.61
CA ALA A 43 7.12 5.53 -3.16
C ALA A 43 5.95 4.68 -2.63
N PHE A 44 4.74 4.86 -3.17
CA PHE A 44 3.59 4.04 -2.83
C PHE A 44 3.75 2.58 -3.24
N VAL A 45 4.27 2.31 -4.44
CA VAL A 45 4.53 0.96 -4.91
C VAL A 45 5.54 0.24 -4.00
N GLY A 46 6.57 0.94 -3.54
CA GLY A 46 7.53 0.41 -2.57
C GLY A 46 6.87 -0.05 -1.25
N LEU A 47 5.80 0.62 -0.81
CA LEU A 47 5.01 0.17 0.35
C LEU A 47 4.04 -0.97 0.01
N ILE A 48 3.50 -1.01 -1.22
CA ILE A 48 2.49 -1.98 -1.64
C ILE A 48 3.10 -3.38 -1.82
N TYR A 49 4.31 -3.50 -2.37
CA TYR A 49 4.95 -4.80 -2.61
C TYR A 49 5.00 -5.73 -1.40
N PRO A 50 5.55 -5.33 -0.25
CA PRO A 50 5.56 -6.19 0.93
C PRO A 50 4.13 -6.52 1.40
N LEU A 51 3.18 -5.58 1.30
CA LEU A 51 1.80 -5.80 1.71
C LEU A 51 1.01 -6.78 0.82
N ILE A 52 1.45 -7.00 -0.43
CA ILE A 52 0.88 -8.04 -1.31
C ILE A 52 1.29 -9.43 -0.85
N ASP A 53 2.55 -9.60 -0.44
CA ASP A 53 3.15 -10.88 -0.12
C ASP A 53 3.06 -11.22 1.39
N GLY A 54 2.79 -10.21 2.22
CA GLY A 54 2.59 -10.33 3.66
C GLY A 54 1.22 -10.89 4.06
N ASP A 55 1.06 -11.05 5.37
CA ASP A 55 -0.15 -11.55 6.03
C ASP A 55 -0.90 -10.48 6.83
N VAL A 56 -0.52 -9.21 6.66
CA VAL A 56 -1.15 -8.06 7.31
C VAL A 56 -2.46 -7.70 6.61
N ILE A 57 -3.56 -7.68 7.38
CA ILE A 57 -4.87 -7.21 6.93
C ILE A 57 -4.96 -5.71 7.17
N LEU A 58 -5.07 -4.93 6.10
CA LEU A 58 -5.26 -3.48 6.18
C LEU A 58 -6.70 -3.14 6.58
N PRO A 59 -6.94 -2.04 7.32
CA PRO A 59 -8.28 -1.54 7.59
C PRO A 59 -9.04 -1.20 6.30
N ASP A 60 -10.37 -1.39 6.30
CA ASP A 60 -11.20 -1.10 5.13
C ASP A 60 -11.16 0.39 4.75
N GLU A 61 -11.15 1.30 5.73
CA GLU A 61 -11.00 2.75 5.50
C GLU A 61 -9.71 3.09 4.74
N LEU A 62 -8.60 2.43 5.07
CA LEU A 62 -7.33 2.62 4.39
C LEU A 62 -7.38 2.09 2.95
N MET A 63 -8.02 0.93 2.75
CA MET A 63 -8.24 0.37 1.41
C MET A 63 -9.13 1.27 0.53
N ASP A 64 -10.16 1.88 1.10
CA ASP A 64 -11.05 2.79 0.38
C ASP A 64 -10.36 4.10 0.01
N ARG A 65 -9.54 4.66 0.91
CA ARG A 65 -8.70 5.84 0.61
C ARG A 65 -7.69 5.54 -0.50
N LEU A 66 -7.05 4.37 -0.47
CA LEU A 66 -6.15 3.96 -1.56
C LEU A 66 -6.87 3.82 -2.90
N ARG A 67 -8.09 3.28 -2.89
CA ARG A 67 -8.91 3.17 -4.10
C ARG A 67 -9.32 4.53 -4.64
N ALA A 68 -9.49 5.55 -3.79
CA ALA A 68 -9.85 6.90 -4.22
C ALA A 68 -8.66 7.66 -4.84
N GLU A 69 -7.44 7.45 -4.34
CA GLU A 69 -6.25 8.20 -4.76
C GLU A 69 -5.51 7.57 -5.96
N ILE A 70 -5.52 6.24 -6.10
CA ILE A 70 -4.77 5.51 -7.15
C ILE A 70 -5.60 5.08 -8.41
N PRO A 71 -6.92 5.30 -8.55
CA PRO A 71 -7.75 4.54 -9.51
C PRO A 71 -7.49 4.85 -10.99
N GLU A 72 -6.77 5.94 -11.31
CA GLU A 72 -6.63 6.42 -12.70
C GLU A 72 -5.22 6.28 -13.29
N ASP A 73 -4.22 5.88 -12.50
CA ASP A 73 -2.88 5.68 -13.04
C ASP A 73 -2.70 4.25 -13.61
N PRO A 74 -2.60 4.07 -14.94
CA PRO A 74 -2.44 2.76 -15.56
C PRO A 74 -1.12 2.07 -15.19
N TYR A 75 -0.13 2.81 -14.70
CA TYR A 75 1.16 2.27 -14.30
C TYR A 75 1.10 1.56 -12.93
N TRP A 76 0.27 2.06 -12.00
CA TRP A 76 0.15 1.56 -10.62
C TRP A 76 -1.08 0.69 -10.37
N ALA A 77 -2.10 0.80 -11.22
CA ALA A 77 -3.31 -0.01 -11.13
C ALA A 77 -3.06 -1.53 -11.02
N PRO A 78 -2.07 -2.14 -11.70
CA PRO A 78 -1.80 -3.58 -11.56
C PRO A 78 -1.40 -3.99 -10.12
N GLN A 79 -0.53 -3.22 -9.47
CA GLN A 79 -0.03 -3.47 -8.11
C GLN A 79 -1.17 -3.30 -7.11
N PHE A 80 -1.98 -2.25 -7.26
CA PHE A 80 -3.14 -2.03 -6.41
C PHE A 80 -4.17 -3.16 -6.51
N ARG A 81 -4.49 -3.64 -7.72
CA ARG A 81 -5.39 -4.81 -7.91
C ARG A 81 -4.82 -6.08 -7.27
N ARG A 82 -3.50 -6.27 -7.30
CA ARG A 82 -2.85 -7.39 -6.61
C ARG A 82 -3.03 -7.27 -5.10
N LEU A 83 -2.87 -6.07 -4.54
CA LEU A 83 -3.11 -5.79 -3.12
C LEU A 83 -4.55 -6.09 -2.74
N GLU A 84 -5.55 -5.59 -3.49
CA GLU A 84 -6.97 -5.87 -3.23
C GLU A 84 -7.26 -7.38 -3.23
N LYS A 85 -6.68 -8.13 -4.17
CA LYS A 85 -6.83 -9.59 -4.24
C LYS A 85 -6.18 -10.29 -3.04
N ALA A 86 -4.99 -9.85 -2.61
CA ALA A 86 -4.31 -10.38 -1.43
C ALA A 86 -5.13 -10.14 -0.16
N GLN A 87 -5.60 -8.91 0.02
CA GLN A 87 -6.45 -8.46 1.12
C GLN A 87 -7.78 -9.25 1.20
N LYS A 88 -8.40 -9.52 0.06
CA LYS A 88 -9.59 -10.39 -0.03
C LYS A 88 -9.29 -11.84 0.37
N LYS A 89 -8.13 -12.37 -0.03
CA LYS A 89 -7.71 -13.74 0.32
C LYS A 89 -7.42 -13.86 1.82
N LEU A 90 -6.73 -12.89 2.41
CA LEU A 90 -6.42 -12.84 3.84
C LEU A 90 -7.70 -12.75 4.69
N ARG A 91 -8.64 -11.86 4.34
CA ARG A 91 -9.94 -11.75 5.04
C ARG A 91 -10.73 -13.06 4.99
N ARG A 92 -10.81 -13.71 3.81
CA ARG A 92 -11.47 -15.03 3.69
C ARG A 92 -10.83 -16.09 4.57
N LYS A 93 -9.49 -16.11 4.64
CA LYS A 93 -8.75 -17.03 5.52
C LYS A 93 -9.07 -16.74 6.99
N ALA A 94 -9.11 -15.48 7.41
CA ALA A 94 -9.44 -15.10 8.77
C ALA A 94 -10.88 -15.48 9.16
N THR A 95 -11.86 -15.22 8.29
CA THR A 95 -13.26 -15.59 8.52
C THR A 95 -13.48 -17.11 8.52
N SER A 96 -12.68 -17.87 7.77
CA SER A 96 -12.78 -19.34 7.75
C SER A 96 -12.18 -20.02 8.99
N VAL A 97 -11.41 -19.29 9.80
CA VAL A 97 -10.77 -19.79 11.03
C VAL A 97 -11.53 -19.36 12.28
N ALA A 98 -12.40 -18.35 12.18
CA ALA A 98 -13.30 -17.88 13.23
C ALA A 98 -14.57 -18.72 13.33
#